data_AF-A0A2V6SGV4-F1
#
_entry.id   AF-A0A2V6SGV4-F1
#
_cell.length_a   1.000
_cell.length_b   1.000
_cell.length_c   1.000
_cell.angle_alpha   90.00
_cell.angle_beta   90.00
_cell.angle_gamma   90.00
#
_symmetry.space_group_name_H-M   'P 1'
#
loop_
_entity.id
_entity.type
_entity.pdbx_description
1 polymer ?
#
loop_
_entity_poly.entity_id
_entity_poly.type
_entity_poly.pdbx_seq_one_letter_code
_entity_poly.pdbx_strand_id
1 'polypeptide(L)'
;MVDLETGQPIPETVALAVWWKIRLSFVHGTREFYDAREAVTGPDGAFEIPRLLGPLWILGVQPAEITLFAPGYKWQATVVTPPDGQRFVAPPIVQMRRLKTREELLKS
;
A
#
# COMPACT_ATOMS: atom_id res chain seq x y z
N MET A 1 -0.49 11.31 -1.04
CA MET A 1 -0.13 10.74 -2.35
C MET A 1 0.20 11.89 -3.25
N VAL A 2 1.36 11.87 -3.90
CA VAL A 2 1.75 12.95 -4.82
C VAL A 2 2.34 12.39 -6.09
N ASP A 3 2.22 13.15 -7.16
CA ASP A 3 2.91 12.90 -8.42
C ASP A 3 4.41 13.19 -8.22
N LEU A 4 5.26 12.25 -8.65
CA LEU A 4 6.71 12.34 -8.50
C LEU A 4 7.32 13.53 -9.26
N GLU A 5 6.75 13.90 -10.40
CA GLU A 5 7.28 14.93 -11.28
C GLU A 5 6.79 16.32 -10.90
N THR A 6 5.51 16.44 -10.55
CA THR A 6 4.88 17.74 -10.24
C THR A 6 4.82 18.07 -8.76
N GLY A 7 4.95 17.06 -7.88
CA GLY A 7 4.73 17.20 -6.44
C GLY A 7 3.27 17.46 -6.05
N GLN A 8 2.34 17.49 -7.01
CA GLN A 8 0.93 17.76 -6.74
C GLN A 8 0.24 16.53 -6.11
N PRO A 9 -0.76 16.74 -5.23
CA PRO A 9 -1.57 15.66 -4.72
C PRO A 9 -2.27 14.86 -5.82
N ILE A 10 -2.36 13.54 -5.64
CA ILE A 10 -3.13 12.67 -6.53
C ILE A 10 -4.43 12.27 -5.81
N PRO A 11 -5.58 12.85 -6.20
CA PRO A 11 -6.88 12.41 -5.71
C PRO A 11 -7.28 11.06 -6.33
N GLU A 12 -8.27 10.40 -5.74
CA GLU A 12 -8.88 9.16 -6.27
C GLU A 12 -7.89 7.98 -6.46
N THR A 13 -6.77 8.02 -5.76
CA THR A 13 -5.85 6.87 -5.66
C THR A 13 -6.44 5.85 -4.70
N VAL A 14 -6.56 4.62 -5.16
CA VAL A 14 -6.98 3.48 -4.35
C VAL A 14 -5.77 2.95 -3.59
N ALA A 15 -5.91 2.85 -2.27
CA ALA A 15 -4.96 2.19 -1.38
C ALA A 15 -5.61 0.93 -0.81
N LEU A 16 -5.06 -0.24 -1.17
CA LEU A 16 -5.53 -1.54 -0.71
C LEU A 16 -4.50 -2.13 0.25
N ALA A 17 -4.87 -2.30 1.51
CA ALA A 17 -4.09 -3.03 2.51
C ALA A 17 -4.56 -4.48 2.61
N VAL A 18 -3.64 -5.44 2.48
CA VAL A 18 -3.92 -6.86 2.63
C VAL A 18 -3.07 -7.46 3.74
N TRP A 19 -3.71 -8.15 4.67
CA TRP A 19 -3.07 -8.93 5.72
C TRP A 19 -3.09 -10.40 5.35
N TRP A 20 -1.96 -11.05 5.58
CA TRP A 20 -1.78 -12.47 5.30
C TRP A 20 -1.35 -13.19 6.55
N LYS A 21 -1.85 -14.42 6.72
CA LYS A 21 -1.43 -15.32 7.79
C LYS A 21 -0.46 -16.34 7.23
N ILE A 22 0.73 -16.43 7.82
CA ILE A 22 1.68 -17.50 7.53
C ILE A 22 1.36 -18.68 8.44
N ARG A 23 1.09 -19.84 7.84
CA ARG A 23 1.12 -21.12 8.54
C ARG A 23 2.41 -21.84 8.19
N LEU A 24 3.25 -22.04 9.20
CA LEU A 24 4.41 -22.89 9.10
C LEU A 24 3.96 -24.34 9.26
N SER A 25 4.21 -25.16 8.24
CA SER A 25 4.19 -26.62 8.37
C SER A 25 5.62 -27.15 8.29
N PHE A 26 5.85 -28.40 8.73
CA PHE A 26 7.16 -29.04 8.70
C PHE A 26 7.79 -29.14 7.30
N VAL A 27 6.99 -28.99 6.23
CA VAL A 27 7.41 -29.20 4.84
C VAL A 27 7.35 -27.92 4.00
N HIS A 28 6.45 -26.98 4.32
CA HIS A 28 6.29 -25.71 3.59
C HIS A 28 5.59 -24.62 4.41
N GLY A 29 5.90 -23.35 4.15
CA GLY A 29 5.15 -22.20 4.69
C GLY A 29 4.02 -21.82 3.73
N THR A 30 2.76 -21.93 4.17
CA THR A 30 1.59 -21.50 3.37
C THR A 30 1.14 -20.10 3.79
N ARG A 31 0.79 -19.27 2.80
CA ARG A 31 0.25 -17.92 2.99
C ARG A 31 -1.26 -17.96 2.78
N GLU A 32 -2.02 -17.74 3.85
CA GLU A 32 -3.47 -17.70 3.83
C GLU A 32 -3.94 -16.24 3.90
N PHE A 33 -4.98 -15.90 3.12
CA PHE A 33 -5.65 -14.61 3.24
C PHE A 33 -6.20 -14.44 4.66
N TYR A 34 -6.00 -13.26 5.26
CA TYR A 34 -6.50 -12.97 6.60
C TYR A 34 -7.56 -11.86 6.60
N ASP A 35 -7.21 -10.68 6.10
CA ASP A 35 -8.14 -9.54 5.98
C ASP A 35 -7.67 -8.59 4.86
N ALA A 36 -8.56 -7.75 4.36
CA ALA A 36 -8.23 -6.64 3.48
C ALA A 36 -9.08 -5.41 3.76
N ARG A 37 -8.49 -4.23 3.58
CA ARG A 37 -9.16 -2.93 3.73
C ARG A 37 -8.72 -2.00 2.62
N GLU A 38 -9.63 -1.15 2.19
CA GLU A 38 -9.36 -0.14 1.17
C GLU A 38 -9.65 1.26 1.68
N ALA A 39 -8.97 2.21 1.07
CA ALA A 39 -9.23 3.64 1.20
C ALA A 39 -8.99 4.31 -0.16
N VAL A 40 -9.66 5.43 -0.39
CA VAL A 40 -9.46 6.26 -1.57
C VAL A 40 -8.92 7.61 -1.12
N THR A 41 -7.94 8.16 -1.85
CA THR A 41 -7.38 9.46 -1.51
C THR A 41 -8.36 10.60 -1.73
N GLY A 42 -8.38 11.53 -0.78
CA GLY A 42 -9.12 12.78 -0.90
C GLY A 42 -8.47 13.79 -1.86
N PRO A 43 -9.05 14.99 -2.01
CA PRO A 43 -8.52 16.06 -2.87
C PRO A 43 -7.09 16.50 -2.53
N ASP A 44 -6.68 16.35 -1.28
CA ASP A 44 -5.32 16.61 -0.77
C ASP A 44 -4.37 15.43 -0.94
N GLY A 45 -4.82 14.35 -1.58
CA GLY A 45 -4.08 13.12 -1.79
C GLY A 45 -3.88 12.31 -0.50
N ALA A 46 -4.52 12.67 0.61
CA ALA A 46 -4.42 11.94 1.87
C ALA A 46 -5.40 10.75 1.89
N PHE A 47 -5.03 9.69 2.61
CA PHE A 47 -5.89 8.54 2.86
C PHE A 47 -5.60 7.97 4.24
N GLU A 48 -6.58 7.30 4.82
CA GLU A 48 -6.44 6.60 6.09
C GLU A 48 -6.97 5.17 5.96
N ILE A 49 -6.15 4.20 6.37
CA ILE A 49 -6.57 2.81 6.52
C ILE A 49 -6.58 2.50 8.01
N PRO A 50 -7.75 2.23 8.61
CA PRO A 50 -7.82 1.88 10.01
C PRO A 50 -6.97 0.64 10.30
N ARG A 51 -6.14 0.72 11.35
CA ARG A 51 -5.29 -0.40 11.76
C ARG A 51 -6.14 -1.63 12.11
N LEU A 52 -5.58 -2.80 11.84
CA LEU A 52 -6.18 -4.05 12.27
C LEU A 52 -5.88 -4.26 13.77
N LEU A 53 -6.87 -3.96 14.61
CA LEU A 53 -6.82 -4.22 16.05
C LEU A 53 -7.20 -5.68 16.30
N GLY A 54 -6.31 -6.60 15.96
CA GLY A 54 -6.46 -8.01 16.34
C GLY A 54 -6.00 -8.24 17.79
N PRO A 55 -6.55 -9.23 18.52
CA PRO A 55 -5.96 -9.64 19.79
C PRO A 55 -4.48 -9.98 19.59
N LEU A 56 -3.63 -9.56 20.53
CA LEU A 56 -2.16 -9.68 20.53
C LEU A 56 -1.63 -11.11 20.32
N TRP A 57 -2.50 -12.12 20.27
CA TRP A 57 -2.18 -13.54 20.30
C TRP A 57 -2.35 -14.21 18.92
N ILE A 58 -2.71 -13.47 17.87
CA ILE A 58 -2.84 -14.03 16.52
C ILE A 58 -1.44 -14.21 15.92
N LEU A 59 -0.77 -15.28 16.34
CA LEU A 59 0.51 -15.70 15.80
C LEU A 59 0.40 -15.97 14.29
N GLY A 60 1.38 -15.49 13.54
CA GLY A 60 1.54 -15.73 12.10
C GLY A 60 0.92 -14.68 11.18
N VAL A 61 0.09 -13.74 11.66
CA VAL A 61 -0.39 -12.63 10.83
C VAL A 61 0.74 -11.64 10.57
N GLN A 62 1.01 -11.40 9.29
CA GLN A 62 2.05 -10.50 8.83
C GLN A 62 1.56 -9.04 8.80
N PRO A 63 2.48 -8.06 8.82
CA PRO A 63 2.12 -6.68 8.56
C PRO A 63 1.46 -6.51 7.19
N ALA A 64 0.62 -5.48 7.06
CA ALA A 64 -0.13 -5.25 5.83
C ALA A 64 0.78 -5.03 4.62
N GLU A 65 0.42 -5.60 3.49
CA GLU A 65 0.92 -5.19 2.18
C GLU A 65 -0.04 -4.15 1.62
N ILE A 66 0.46 -2.94 1.39
CA ILE A 66 -0.32 -1.88 0.75
C ILE A 66 0.02 -1.82 -0.73
N THR A 67 -1.01 -1.95 -1.56
CA THR A 67 -0.96 -1.71 -3.00
C THR A 67 -1.66 -0.40 -3.32
N LEU A 68 -1.02 0.43 -4.13
CA LEU A 68 -1.47 1.76 -4.51
C LEU A 68 -1.72 1.80 -6.01
N PHE A 69 -2.91 2.25 -6.39
CA PHE A 69 -3.35 2.34 -7.77
C PHE A 69 -3.98 3.71 -8.05
N ALA A 70 -3.44 4.41 -9.04
CA ALA A 70 -4.01 5.64 -9.56
C ALA A 70 -4.05 5.57 -11.10
N PRO A 71 -5.16 5.98 -11.74
CA PRO A 71 -5.26 5.99 -13.20
C PRO A 71 -4.14 6.81 -13.84
N GLY A 72 -3.45 6.24 -14.82
CA GLY A 72 -2.34 6.92 -15.49
C GLY A 72 -1.03 6.91 -14.70
N TYR A 73 -0.94 6.20 -13.58
CA TYR A 73 0.28 6.04 -12.78
C TYR A 73 0.75 4.59 -12.73
N LYS A 74 2.05 4.40 -12.52
CA LYS A 74 2.63 3.09 -12.27
C LYS A 74 2.18 2.62 -10.88
N TRP A 75 1.59 1.43 -10.81
CA TRP A 75 1.20 0.83 -9.54
C TRP A 75 2.44 0.60 -8.64
N GLN A 76 2.23 0.68 -7.34
CA GLN A 76 3.27 0.47 -6.34
C GLN A 76 2.74 -0.42 -5.22
N ALA A 77 3.53 -1.40 -4.80
CA ALA A 77 3.28 -2.16 -3.58
C ALA A 77 4.37 -1.87 -2.56
N THR A 78 3.98 -1.75 -1.30
CA THR A 78 4.89 -1.56 -0.17
C THR A 78 4.40 -2.37 1.01
N VAL A 79 5.31 -3.08 1.68
CA VAL A 79 5.00 -3.69 2.98
C VAL A 79 4.90 -2.57 3.99
N VAL A 80 4.10 -2.75 5.04
CA VAL A 80 3.99 -1.80 6.13
C VAL A 80 4.51 -2.43 7.42
N THR A 81 5.83 -2.45 7.61
CA THR A 81 6.55 -2.85 8.83
C THR A 81 6.55 -1.81 9.95
N PRO A 82 5.91 -2.08 11.08
CA PRO A 82 5.81 -1.09 12.13
C PRO A 82 7.13 -0.78 12.93
N PRO A 83 7.60 0.47 13.21
CA PRO A 83 8.93 0.86 13.74
C PRO A 83 9.08 0.65 15.26
N ASP A 84 8.34 -0.36 15.78
CA ASP A 84 8.34 -0.95 17.14
C ASP A 84 7.33 -2.14 17.17
N GLY A 85 6.68 -2.46 16.05
CA GLY A 85 5.24 -2.74 16.09
C GLY A 85 4.33 -1.55 15.69
N GLN A 86 4.83 -0.33 15.34
CA GLN A 86 3.93 0.80 14.85
C GLN A 86 4.04 1.50 13.44
N ARG A 87 3.74 0.98 12.24
CA ARG A 87 3.96 1.77 10.98
C ARG A 87 2.74 2.66 10.82
N PHE A 88 3.02 3.88 10.38
CA PHE A 88 2.13 5.05 10.27
C PHE A 88 2.02 5.90 11.53
N VAL A 89 3.03 6.73 11.77
CA VAL A 89 2.83 8.08 12.30
C VAL A 89 2.82 8.97 11.06
N ALA A 90 1.63 9.16 10.46
CA ALA A 90 1.42 9.67 9.09
C ALA A 90 2.10 8.83 7.97
N PRO A 91 1.51 8.67 6.78
CA PRO A 91 2.24 8.10 5.66
C PRO A 91 3.44 9.01 5.33
N PRO A 92 4.65 8.49 5.05
CA PRO A 92 5.60 9.26 4.26
C PRO A 92 4.88 9.62 2.95
N ILE A 93 5.08 10.84 2.46
CA ILE A 93 4.52 11.28 1.17
C ILE A 93 4.87 10.22 0.13
N VAL A 94 3.86 9.44 -0.30
CA VAL A 94 4.09 8.40 -1.31
C VAL A 94 4.06 9.08 -2.67
N GLN A 95 5.17 8.95 -3.38
CA GLN A 95 5.38 9.52 -4.71
C GLN A 95 5.07 8.47 -5.77
N MET A 96 4.12 8.76 -6.66
CA MET A 96 3.77 7.89 -7.78
C MET A 96 4.31 8.47 -9.09
N ARG A 97 4.81 7.58 -9.95
CA ARG A 97 5.31 7.97 -11.27
C ARG A 97 4.19 7.84 -12.30
N ARG A 98 3.91 8.92 -13.02
CA ARG A 98 3.00 8.91 -14.15
C ARG A 98 3.51 7.95 -15.24
N LEU A 99 2.60 7.19 -15.83
CA LEU A 99 2.90 6.38 -17.00
C LEU A 99 3.07 7.30 -18.20
N LYS A 100 4.21 7.20 -18.87
CA LYS A 100 4.42 7.84 -20.16
C LYS A 100 3.57 7.14 -21.21
N THR A 101 2.93 7.94 -22.04
CA THR A 101 2.27 7.47 -23.25
C THR A 101 3.30 6.91 -24.24
N ARG A 102 2.84 6.12 -25.20
CA ARG A 102 3.71 5.57 -26.26
C ARG A 102 4.48 6.65 -27.01
N GLU A 103 3.85 7.79 -27.27
CA GLU A 103 4.48 8.91 -28.00
C GLU A 103 5.56 9.60 -27.17
N GLU A 104 5.36 9.76 -25.87
CA GLU A 104 6.35 10.33 -24.95
C GLU A 104 7.57 9.42 -24.78
N LEU A 105 7.37 8.10 -24.80
CA LEU A 105 8.46 7.12 -24.75
C LEU A 105 9.33 7.14 -26.01
N LEU A 106 8.75 7.47 -27.16
CA LEU A 106 9.48 7.53 -28.44
C LEU A 106 10.28 8.84 -28.61
N LYS A 107 10.07 9.83 -27.73
CA LYS A 107 10.72 11.16 -27.77
C LYS A 107 11.82 11.35 -26.72
N SER A 108 12.08 10.37 -25.85
CA SER A 108 13.11 10.42 -24.78
C SER A 108 14.29 9.51 -25.08
#